data_AF-A0A090SYU1-F1
#
_entry.id   AF-A0A090SYU1-F1
#
_cell.length_a   1.000
_cell.length_b   1.000
_cell.length_c   1.000
_cell.angle_alpha   90.00
_cell.angle_beta   90.00
_cell.angle_gamma   90.00
#
_symmetry.space_group_name_H-M   'P 1'
#
loop_
_entity.id
_entity.type
_entity.pdbx_description
1 polymer ?
#
loop_
_entity_poly.entity_id
_entity_poly.type
_entity_poly.pdbx_seq_one_letter_code
_entity_poly.pdbx_strand_id
1 'polypeptide(L)'
;MFERFHIDLPLVLGILALMGFGLVVMYSASGQSMAMMDRQAMRMVLALVVMVVLAQLSPRTYETLAPLMFFAGVMLLFGVLFFGEAPRELSAG
;
A
#
# COMPACT_ATOMS: atom_id res chain seq x y z
N MET A 1 -24.49 7.61 -22.05
CA MET A 1 -25.24 7.86 -20.79
C MET A 1 -24.86 6.88 -19.66
N PHE A 2 -23.66 6.28 -19.71
CA PHE A 2 -23.04 5.51 -18.60
C PHE A 2 -21.51 5.74 -18.50
N GLU A 3 -20.98 6.83 -19.09
CA GLU A 3 -19.53 7.05 -19.25
C GLU A 3 -19.00 8.24 -18.44
N ARG A 4 -19.65 8.60 -17.33
CA ARG A 4 -19.26 9.77 -16.53
C ARG A 4 -19.02 9.51 -15.05
N PHE A 5 -19.12 8.26 -14.60
CA PHE A 5 -18.56 7.86 -13.30
C PHE A 5 -17.28 7.05 -13.56
N HIS A 6 -16.18 7.75 -13.81
CA HIS A 6 -14.82 7.17 -13.86
C HIS A 6 -14.22 7.00 -12.45
N ILE A 7 -15.05 6.72 -11.46
CA ILE A 7 -14.59 6.02 -10.26
C ILE A 7 -15.03 4.60 -10.51
N ASP A 8 -14.08 3.70 -10.65
CA ASP A 8 -14.30 2.27 -10.86
C ASP A 8 -15.00 1.67 -9.63
N LEU A 9 -16.28 1.99 -9.44
CA LEU A 9 -17.11 1.54 -8.35
C LEU A 9 -17.01 0.02 -8.11
N PRO A 10 -16.96 -0.87 -9.14
CA PRO A 10 -16.69 -2.29 -8.92
C PRO A 10 -15.30 -2.57 -8.34
N LEU A 11 -14.25 -1.85 -8.76
CA LEU A 11 -12.89 -2.01 -8.22
C LEU A 11 -12.79 -1.51 -6.78
N VAL A 12 -13.38 -0.36 -6.46
CA VAL A 12 -13.43 0.17 -5.09
C VAL A 12 -14.18 -0.80 -4.18
N LEU A 13 -15.32 -1.33 -4.63
CA LEU A 13 -16.09 -2.31 -3.88
C LEU A 13 -15.31 -3.62 -3.70
N GLY A 14 -14.58 -4.09 -4.73
CA GLY A 14 -13.67 -5.23 -4.63
C GLY A 14 -12.55 -5.01 -3.61
N ILE A 15 -11.92 -3.84 -3.61
CA ILE A 15 -10.88 -3.46 -2.63
C ILE A 15 -11.48 -3.47 -1.22
N LEU A 16 -12.65 -2.85 -1.01
CA LEU A 16 -13.32 -2.85 0.30
C LEU A 16 -13.68 -4.26 0.78
N ALA A 17 -14.11 -5.14 -0.12
CA ALA A 17 -14.39 -6.54 0.21
C ALA A 17 -13.11 -7.29 0.63
N LEU A 18 -12.01 -7.13 -0.10
CA LEU A 18 -10.71 -7.72 0.26
C LEU A 18 -10.18 -7.17 1.58
N MET A 19 -10.37 -5.87 1.82
CA MET A 19 -10.01 -5.22 3.07
C MET A 19 -10.79 -5.81 4.26
N GLY A 20 -12.11 -5.95 4.13
CA GLY A 20 -12.95 -6.58 5.15
C GLY A 20 -12.53 -8.03 5.42
N PHE A 21 -12.29 -8.81 4.37
CA PHE A 21 -11.81 -10.18 4.50
C PHE A 21 -10.43 -10.24 5.17
N GLY A 22 -9.51 -9.35 4.82
CA GLY A 22 -8.19 -9.25 5.45
C GLY A 22 -8.27 -8.94 6.94
N LEU A 23 -9.21 -8.10 7.37
CA LEU A 23 -9.46 -7.85 8.79
C LEU A 23 -10.00 -9.10 9.50
N VAL A 24 -10.91 -9.85 8.88
CA VAL A 24 -11.44 -11.10 9.43
C VAL A 24 -10.33 -12.15 9.59
N VAL A 25 -9.49 -12.32 8.57
CA VAL A 25 -8.34 -13.23 8.60
C VAL A 25 -7.35 -12.81 9.69
N MET A 26 -7.04 -11.53 9.78
CA MET A 26 -6.08 -11.05 10.78
C MET A 26 -6.65 -11.10 12.20
N TYR A 27 -7.95 -10.85 12.39
CA TYR A 27 -8.62 -11.05 13.67
C TYR A 27 -8.52 -12.52 14.13
N SER A 28 -8.70 -13.46 13.20
CA SER A 28 -8.54 -14.89 13.45
C SER A 28 -7.09 -15.26 13.79
N ALA A 29 -6.11 -14.76 13.04
CA ALA A 29 -4.69 -15.06 13.23
C ALA A 29 -4.06 -14.36 14.46
N SER A 30 -4.58 -13.19 14.84
CA SER A 30 -4.01 -12.37 15.92
C SER A 30 -4.53 -12.72 17.32
N GLY A 31 -5.39 -13.74 17.45
CA GLY A 31 -5.86 -14.24 18.75
C GLY A 31 -6.53 -13.18 19.62
N GLN A 32 -7.34 -12.29 19.04
CA GLN A 32 -7.99 -11.13 19.68
C GLN A 32 -7.05 -9.99 20.16
N SER A 33 -5.80 -9.90 19.71
CA SER A 33 -4.98 -8.74 20.09
C SER A 33 -5.49 -7.45 19.42
N MET A 34 -6.21 -6.62 20.18
CA MET A 34 -6.77 -5.36 19.69
C MET A 34 -5.68 -4.41 19.18
N ALA A 35 -4.47 -4.48 19.75
CA ALA A 35 -3.33 -3.66 19.33
C ALA A 35 -2.83 -3.99 17.91
N MET A 36 -2.91 -5.24 17.46
CA MET A 36 -2.56 -5.59 16.07
C MET A 36 -3.65 -5.14 15.11
N MET A 37 -4.91 -5.27 15.52
CA MET A 37 -6.06 -4.82 14.74
C MET A 37 -6.05 -3.31 14.52
N ASP A 38 -5.77 -2.53 15.54
CA ASP A 38 -5.69 -1.06 15.45
C ASP A 38 -4.60 -0.61 14.47
N ARG A 39 -3.40 -1.22 14.55
CA ARG A 39 -2.31 -0.96 13.60
C ARG A 39 -2.69 -1.28 12.15
N GLN A 40 -3.37 -2.40 11.93
CA GLN A 40 -3.83 -2.78 10.60
C GLN A 40 -4.92 -1.84 10.09
N ALA A 41 -5.88 -1.48 10.94
CA ALA A 41 -6.94 -0.54 10.59
C ALA A 41 -6.36 0.82 10.20
N MET A 42 -5.40 1.34 10.96
CA MET A 42 -4.72 2.60 10.64
C MET A 42 -3.95 2.50 9.31
N ARG A 43 -3.24 1.40 9.06
CA ARG A 43 -2.57 1.15 7.77
C ARG A 43 -3.55 1.13 6.60
N MET A 44 -4.71 0.52 6.81
CA MET A 44 -5.78 0.42 5.81
C MET A 44 -6.43 1.77 5.51
N VAL A 45 -6.70 2.57 6.53
CA VAL A 45 -7.19 3.95 6.36
C VAL A 45 -6.17 4.81 5.64
N LEU A 46 -4.89 4.74 6.04
CA LEU A 46 -3.81 5.46 5.35
C LEU A 46 -3.71 5.06 3.88
N ALA A 47 -3.77 3.76 3.57
CA ALA A 47 -3.73 3.28 2.19
C ALA A 47 -4.92 3.79 1.37
N LEU A 48 -6.14 3.82 1.93
CA LEU A 48 -7.32 4.36 1.26
C LEU A 48 -7.19 5.87 1.00
N VAL A 49 -6.70 6.64 1.98
CA VAL A 49 -6.48 8.08 1.81
C VAL A 49 -5.45 8.33 0.71
N VAL A 50 -4.32 7.63 0.74
CA VAL A 50 -3.28 7.74 -0.29
C VAL A 50 -3.84 7.37 -1.66
N MET A 51 -4.58 6.27 -1.78
CA MET A 51 -5.23 5.88 -3.04
C MET A 51 -6.16 6.97 -3.57
N VAL A 52 -7.00 7.57 -2.71
CA VAL A 52 -7.92 8.64 -3.12
C VAL A 52 -7.18 9.89 -3.56
N VAL A 53 -6.11 10.27 -2.85
CA VAL A 53 -5.26 11.42 -3.23
C VAL A 53 -4.56 11.16 -4.56
N LEU A 54 -3.97 9.98 -4.73
CA LEU A 54 -3.28 9.56 -5.94
C LEU A 54 -4.23 9.38 -7.13
N ALA A 55 -5.48 8.95 -6.89
CA ALA A 55 -6.52 8.86 -7.92
C ALA A 55 -6.98 10.24 -8.41
N GLN A 56 -6.82 11.30 -7.60
CA GLN A 56 -7.07 12.67 -8.06
C GLN A 56 -5.94 13.21 -8.95
N LEU A 57 -4.73 12.62 -8.92
CA LEU A 57 -3.67 12.98 -9.85
C LEU A 57 -3.99 12.44 -11.25
N SER A 58 -3.97 13.34 -12.23
CA SER A 58 -4.19 12.99 -13.64
C SER A 58 -3.07 12.09 -14.19
N PRO A 59 -3.37 11.13 -15.10
CA PRO A 59 -2.37 10.21 -15.69
C PRO A 59 -1.14 10.92 -16.28
N ARG A 60 -1.34 12.12 -16.83
CA ARG A 60 -0.29 12.95 -17.43
C ARG A 60 0.77 13.40 -16.42
N THR A 61 0.39 13.53 -15.15
CA THR A 61 1.32 13.85 -14.05
C THR A 61 2.21 12.64 -13.74
N TYR A 62 1.67 11.42 -13.81
CA TYR A 62 2.43 10.20 -13.63
C TYR A 62 3.44 9.97 -14.76
N GLU A 63 3.10 10.27 -16.01
CA GLU A 63 4.02 10.10 -17.14
C GLU A 63 5.28 10.97 -17.03
N THR A 64 5.14 12.19 -16.53
CA THR A 64 6.29 13.11 -16.32
C THR A 64 7.08 12.77 -15.06
N LEU A 65 6.43 12.24 -14.02
CA LEU A 65 7.08 11.76 -12.80
C LEU A 65 7.75 10.40 -12.97
N ALA A 66 7.31 9.57 -13.92
CA ALA A 66 7.81 8.21 -14.14
C ALA A 66 9.36 8.12 -14.23
N PRO A 67 10.05 8.92 -15.08
CA PRO A 67 11.52 8.86 -15.12
C PRO A 67 12.16 9.30 -13.79
N LEU A 68 11.61 10.33 -13.13
CA LEU A 68 12.15 10.80 -11.84
C LEU A 68 11.99 9.75 -10.73
N MET A 69 10.81 9.16 -10.62
CA MET A 69 10.49 8.10 -9.65
C MET A 69 11.35 6.85 -9.90
N PHE A 70 11.63 6.53 -11.16
CA PHE A 70 12.54 5.44 -11.52
C PHE A 70 13.96 5.70 -11.00
N PHE A 71 14.54 6.87 -11.29
CA PHE A 71 15.87 7.22 -10.77
C PHE A 71 15.89 7.27 -9.24
N ALA A 72 14.85 7.80 -8.60
CA ALA A 72 14.72 7.80 -7.15
C ALA A 72 14.70 6.38 -6.58
N GLY A 73 13.96 5.45 -7.20
CA GLY A 73 13.91 4.04 -6.81
C GLY A 73 15.26 3.34 -7.00
N VAL A 74 15.95 3.58 -8.11
CA VAL A 74 17.31 3.07 -8.35
C VAL A 74 18.29 3.58 -7.29
N MET A 75 18.24 4.87 -6.94
CA MET A 75 19.05 5.42 -5.86
C MET A 75 18.73 4.80 -4.51
N LEU A 76 17.45 4.54 -4.21
CA LEU A 76 17.03 3.85 -3.00
C LEU A 76 17.57 2.41 -2.95
N LEU A 77 17.58 1.69 -4.07
CA LEU A 77 18.14 0.33 -4.15
C LEU A 77 19.63 0.33 -3.83
N PHE A 78 20.39 1.29 -4.37
CA PHE A 78 21.78 1.48 -3.97
C PHE A 78 21.89 1.84 -2.49
N GLY A 79 21.03 2.73 -1.99
CA GLY A 79 20.98 3.11 -0.58
C GLY A 79 20.78 1.91 0.35
N VAL A 80 19.82 1.04 0.05
CA VAL A 80 19.58 -0.21 0.80
C VAL A 80 20.73 -1.19 0.65
N LEU A 81 21.42 -1.26 -0.50
CA LEU A 81 22.59 -2.13 -0.63
C LEU A 81 23.73 -1.72 0.31
N PHE A 82 23.92 -0.42 0.53
CA PHE A 82 25.00 0.09 1.39
C PHE A 82 24.60 0.23 2.88
N PHE A 83 23.34 0.57 3.16
CA PHE A 83 22.85 0.90 4.50
C PHE A 83 21.69 0.02 4.97
N GLY A 84 21.27 -0.96 4.17
CA GLY A 84 20.19 -1.87 4.52
C GLY A 84 20.61 -2.84 5.62
N GLU A 85 19.81 -2.91 6.66
CA GLU A 85 19.96 -3.91 7.71
C GLU A 85 19.40 -5.24 7.20
N ALA A 86 20.27 -6.26 7.05
CA ALA A 86 19.82 -7.62 6.78
C ALA A 86 19.11 -8.19 8.02
N PRO A 87 18.00 -8.94 7.87
CA PRO A 87 17.39 -9.67 8.98
C PRO A 87 18.43 -10.52 9.70
N ARG A 88 18.49 -10.36 11.03
CA ARG A 88 19.45 -10.99 11.94
C ARG A 88 19.15 -12.49 12.12
N GLU A 89 19.23 -13.27 11.05
CA GLU A 89 19.12 -14.74 11.08
C GLU A 89 20.41 -15.43 10.56
N LEU A 90 21.34 -14.67 9.98
CA LEU A 90 22.66 -15.16 9.55
C LEU A 90 23.79 -14.58 10.42
N SER A 91 23.58 -14.51 11.74
CA SER A 91 24.61 -14.13 12.74
C SER A 91 24.49 -15.03 13.98
N ALA A 92 24.32 -16.33 13.74
CA ALA A 92 24.45 -17.37 14.74
C ALA A 92 25.26 -18.52 14.11
N GLY A 93 26.55 -18.26 13.93
CA GLY A 93 27.58 -19.21 13.54
C GLY A 93 28.86 -18.82 14.24
#